data_AF-A0A1J3FPD1-F1
#
_entry.id   AF-A0A1J3FPD1-F1
#
_cell.length_a   1.000
_cell.length_b   1.000
_cell.length_c   1.000
_cell.angle_alpha   90.00
_cell.angle_beta   90.00
_cell.angle_gamma   90.00
#
_symmetry.space_group_name_H-M   'P 1'
#
loop_
_entity.id
_entity.type
_entity.pdbx_description
1 polymer ?
#
loop_
_entity_poly.entity_id
_entity_poly.type
_entity_poly.pdbx_seq_one_letter_code
_entity_poly.pdbx_strand_id
1 'polypeptide(L)'
;VGIREVIFQGQGWVIGDGRSTKFWTDRWVSDKPLLDTTRNMLPENYEALTVRDLWNDIGGWRWDRILPFVSERAQLELLSMVVD
;
A
#
# COMPACT_ATOMS: atom_id res chain seq x y z
N VAL A 1 17.55 -26.57 -4.42
CA VAL A 1 18.42 -25.65 -3.65
C VAL A 1 17.71 -24.31 -3.60
N GLY A 2 17.12 -24.00 -2.44
CA GLY A 2 16.29 -22.82 -2.22
C GLY A 2 17.16 -21.58 -2.10
N ILE A 3 16.86 -20.58 -2.92
CA ILE A 3 17.56 -19.31 -2.89
C ILE A 3 16.92 -18.48 -1.78
N ARG A 4 17.70 -18.38 -0.69
CA ARG A 4 17.51 -17.51 0.46
C ARG A 4 16.95 -16.14 0.05
N GLU A 5 15.75 -15.85 0.51
CA GLU A 5 15.29 -14.48 0.67
C GLU A 5 16.24 -13.76 1.62
N VAL A 6 17.03 -12.87 1.04
CA VAL A 6 17.85 -11.91 1.77
C VAL A 6 16.89 -10.79 2.19
N ILE A 7 16.19 -11.00 3.30
CA ILE A 7 15.40 -9.94 3.94
C ILE A 7 16.41 -8.98 4.57
N PHE A 8 16.73 -7.92 3.83
CA PHE A 8 17.43 -6.76 4.38
C PHE A 8 16.59 -6.19 5.52
N GLN A 9 17.17 -6.16 6.72
CA GLN A 9 16.64 -5.35 7.81
C GLN A 9 16.50 -3.91 7.32
N GLY A 10 15.26 -3.43 7.17
CA GLY A 10 15.02 -2.09 6.63
C GLY A 10 13.56 -1.81 6.36
N GLN A 11 13.05 -2.19 5.20
CA GLN A 11 11.76 -1.69 4.69
C GLN A 11 11.16 -2.68 3.68
N GLY A 12 10.67 -3.82 4.17
CA GLY A 12 9.95 -4.80 3.37
C GLY A 12 8.81 -5.36 4.20
N TRP A 13 7.77 -4.55 4.42
CA TRP A 13 6.58 -5.05 5.09
C TRP A 13 5.81 -5.89 4.08
N VAL A 14 5.86 -7.20 4.24
CA VAL A 14 4.87 -8.08 3.62
C VAL A 14 3.59 -7.87 4.40
N ILE A 15 2.64 -7.16 3.80
CA ILE A 15 1.27 -7.21 4.28
C ILE A 15 0.79 -8.61 3.94
N GLY A 16 0.11 -9.28 4.87
CA GLY A 16 -0.47 -10.59 4.62
C GLY A 16 -1.53 -10.51 3.51
N ASP A 17 -2.71 -11.09 3.73
CA ASP A 17 -3.72 -11.13 2.67
C ASP A 17 -4.25 -9.75 2.21
N GLY A 18 -3.94 -8.68 2.96
CA GLY A 18 -4.35 -7.31 2.68
C GLY A 18 -5.87 -7.07 2.76
N ARG A 19 -6.66 -8.06 3.23
CA ARG A 19 -8.14 -8.03 3.20
C ARG A 19 -8.76 -7.34 4.42
N SER A 20 -8.02 -7.28 5.52
CA SER A 20 -8.47 -6.62 6.75
C SER A 20 -7.90 -5.22 6.94
N THR A 21 -6.80 -4.90 6.25
CA THR A 21 -6.13 -3.60 6.31
C THR A 21 -6.76 -2.62 5.34
N LYS A 22 -7.31 -1.52 5.84
CA LYS A 22 -7.81 -0.43 5.02
C LYS A 22 -6.65 0.36 4.43
N PHE A 23 -6.65 0.55 3.11
CA PHE A 23 -5.53 1.16 2.42
C PHE A 23 -5.30 2.62 2.84
N TRP A 24 -6.36 3.40 3.03
CA TRP A 24 -6.23 4.83 3.28
C TRP A 24 -6.24 5.20 4.76
N THR A 25 -7.08 4.54 5.56
CA THR A 25 -7.38 4.93 6.94
C THR A 25 -6.52 4.20 7.97
N ASP A 26 -6.00 3.01 7.64
CA ASP A 26 -5.11 2.30 8.55
C ASP A 26 -3.65 2.74 8.38
N ARG A 27 -2.88 2.46 9.43
CA ARG A 27 -1.49 2.89 9.58
C ARG A 27 -0.55 1.73 9.23
N TRP A 28 -0.35 1.49 7.94
CA TRP A 28 0.38 0.30 7.45
C TRP A 28 1.61 0.61 6.57
N VAL A 29 1.66 1.77 5.91
CA VAL A 29 2.86 2.21 5.14
C VAL A 29 3.83 3.00 6.02
N SER A 30 3.31 3.90 6.85
CA SER A 30 4.09 4.81 7.67
C SER A 30 3.48 4.95 9.07
N ASP A 31 4.04 5.83 9.90
CA ASP A 31 3.48 6.20 11.20
C ASP A 31 2.15 6.99 11.10
N LYS A 32 1.70 7.33 9.90
CA LYS A 32 0.41 7.98 9.66
C LYS A 32 -0.38 7.22 8.59
N PRO A 33 -1.73 7.26 8.65
CA PRO A 33 -2.58 6.79 7.56
C PRO A 33 -2.21 7.49 6.25
N LEU A 34 -2.35 6.78 5.13
CA LEU A 34 -2.14 7.40 3.81
C LEU A 34 -3.12 8.55 3.58
N LEU A 35 -4.32 8.47 4.17
CA LEU A 35 -5.33 9.54 4.16
C LEU A 35 -4.77 10.88 4.66
N ASP A 36 -4.00 10.90 5.74
CA ASP A 36 -3.39 12.14 6.27
C ASP A 36 -2.36 12.75 5.31
N THR A 37 -1.83 11.94 4.39
CA THR A 37 -0.88 12.36 3.36
C THR A 37 -1.53 12.63 2.01
N THR A 38 -2.84 12.39 1.89
CA THR A 38 -3.54 12.62 0.63
C THR A 38 -3.61 14.10 0.30
N ARG A 39 -3.37 14.42 -0.96
CA ARG A 39 -3.40 15.81 -1.45
C ARG A 39 -4.83 16.30 -1.72
N ASN A 40 -5.75 15.38 -1.95
CA ASN A 40 -7.13 15.63 -2.38
C ASN A 40 -8.11 14.85 -1.51
N MET A 41 -9.34 15.35 -1.41
CA MET A 41 -10.43 14.62 -0.79
C MET A 41 -10.70 13.32 -1.57
N LEU A 42 -10.70 12.19 -0.86
CA LEU A 42 -11.00 10.90 -1.46
C LEU A 42 -12.48 10.84 -1.87
N PRO A 43 -12.81 10.14 -2.97
CA PRO A 43 -14.19 9.85 -3.33
C PRO A 43 -14.89 9.03 -2.24
N GLU A 44 -16.21 9.12 -2.19
CA GLU A 44 -17.03 8.24 -1.35
C GLU A 44 -16.71 6.76 -1.67
N ASN A 45 -16.58 5.94 -0.63
CA ASN A 45 -16.17 4.52 -0.66
C ASN A 45 -14.66 4.23 -0.80
N TYR A 46 -13.80 5.22 -1.06
CA TYR A 46 -12.35 4.96 -1.10
C TYR A 46 -11.80 4.60 0.28
N GLU A 47 -12.30 5.20 1.34
CA GLU A 47 -11.87 4.93 2.72
C GLU A 47 -12.12 3.48 3.17
N ALA A 48 -13.06 2.79 2.53
CA ALA A 48 -13.38 1.40 2.80
C ALA A 48 -12.54 0.40 1.98
N LEU A 49 -11.78 0.88 0.99
CA LEU A 49 -10.93 0.02 0.17
C LEU A 49 -9.80 -0.57 1.01
N THR A 50 -9.62 -1.87 0.85
CA THR A 50 -8.55 -2.62 1.51
C THR A 50 -7.28 -2.58 0.67
N VAL A 51 -6.17 -2.98 1.28
CA VAL A 51 -4.90 -3.17 0.57
C VAL A 51 -5.08 -4.15 -0.59
N ARG A 52 -5.83 -5.25 -0.38
CA ARG A 52 -6.09 -6.25 -1.42
C ARG A 52 -6.92 -5.69 -2.58
N ASP A 53 -7.87 -4.80 -2.32
CA ASP A 53 -8.69 -4.18 -3.39
C ASP A 53 -7.85 -3.31 -4.34
N LEU A 54 -6.73 -2.79 -3.83
CA LEU A 54 -5.80 -1.93 -4.56
C LEU A 54 -4.52 -2.67 -5.00
N TRP A 55 -4.40 -3.96 -4.68
CA TRP A 55 -3.39 -4.86 -5.19
C TRP A 55 -3.96 -5.68 -6.36
N ASN A 56 -3.20 -5.80 -7.43
CA ASN A 56 -3.60 -6.54 -8.61
C ASN A 56 -3.22 -8.03 -8.49
N ASP A 57 -3.92 -8.89 -9.23
CA ASP A 57 -3.68 -10.34 -9.22
C ASP A 57 -2.35 -10.75 -9.88
N ILE A 58 -1.64 -9.80 -10.51
CA ILE A 58 -0.32 -10.01 -11.13
C ILE A 58 0.84 -9.50 -10.24
N GLY A 59 0.57 -9.16 -8.97
CA GLY A 59 1.59 -8.78 -7.99
C GLY A 59 2.02 -7.31 -8.01
N GLY A 60 1.10 -6.36 -8.14
CA GLY A 60 1.42 -4.93 -8.12
C GLY A 60 0.25 -4.00 -7.77
N TRP A 61 0.56 -2.75 -7.48
CA TRP A 61 -0.46 -1.75 -7.12
C TRP A 61 -1.30 -1.29 -8.32
N ARG A 62 -2.59 -1.00 -8.06
CA ARG A 62 -3.51 -0.32 -9.00
C ARG A 62 -3.20 1.18 -9.04
N TRP A 63 -2.06 1.53 -9.64
CA TRP A 63 -1.55 2.91 -9.67
C TRP A 63 -2.55 3.93 -10.21
N ASP A 64 -3.37 3.57 -11.21
CA ASP A 64 -4.41 4.44 -11.76
C ASP A 64 -5.41 4.94 -10.70
N ARG A 65 -5.62 4.16 -9.63
CA ARG A 65 -6.52 4.51 -8.52
C ARG A 65 -5.81 5.16 -7.33
N ILE A 66 -4.49 5.10 -7.27
CA ILE A 66 -3.68 5.53 -6.12
C ILE A 66 -3.00 6.87 -6.41
N LEU A 67 -2.31 6.97 -7.56
CA LEU A 67 -1.51 8.13 -7.97
C LEU A 67 -2.24 9.49 -7.87
N PRO A 68 -3.55 9.61 -8.18
CA PRO A 68 -4.25 10.89 -8.07
C PRO A 68 -4.36 11.45 -6.65
N PHE A 69 -4.13 10.62 -5.63
CA PHE A 69 -4.39 10.96 -4.23
C PHE A 69 -3.13 10.98 -3.37
N VAL A 70 -2.10 10.20 -3.72
CA VAL A 70 -0.86 10.10 -2.94
C VAL A 70 0.24 11.06 -3.41
N SER A 71 1.08 11.49 -2.48
CA SER A 71 2.32 12.21 -2.83
C SER A 71 3.37 11.28 -3.44
N GLU A 72 4.34 11.83 -4.17
CA GLU A 72 5.48 11.08 -4.73
C GLU A 72 6.23 10.28 -3.66
N ARG A 73 6.36 10.83 -2.45
CA ARG A 73 6.97 10.13 -1.31
C ARG A 73 6.19 8.87 -0.94
N ALA A 74 4.87 8.98 -0.81
CA ALA A 74 4.03 7.81 -0.51
C ALA A 74 4.04 6.79 -1.66
N GLN A 75 4.22 7.21 -2.91
CA GLN A 75 4.39 6.30 -4.04
C GLN A 75 5.68 5.48 -3.92
N LEU A 76 6.79 6.12 -3.57
CA LEU A 76 8.07 5.45 -3.35
C LEU A 76 8.00 4.47 -2.17
N GLU A 77 7.29 4.82 -1.11
CA GLU A 77 7.05 3.92 0.03
C GLU A 77 6.17 2.73 -0.38
N LEU A 78 5.12 2.94 -1.18
CA LEU A 78 4.29 1.85 -1.70
C LEU A 78 5.07 0.92 -2.66
N LEU A 79 5.98 1.46 -3.47
CA LEU A 79 6.82 0.67 -4.37
C LEU A 79 7.73 -0.33 -3.65
N SER A 80 8.05 -0.10 -2.37
CA SER A 80 8.81 -1.06 -1.55
C SER A 80 7.94 -2.07 -0.80
N MET A 81 6.61 -1.94 -0.89
CA MET A 81 5.65 -2.84 -0.24
C MET A 81 5.22 -3.97 -1.18
N VAL A 82 5.12 -5.18 -0.64
CA VAL A 82 4.62 -6.37 -1.34
C VAL A 82 3.45 -6.95 -0.55
N VAL A 83 2.40 -7.39 -1.24
CA VAL A 83 1.22 -8.04 -0.66
C VAL A 83 1.19 -9.49 -1.15
N ASP A 84 0.98 -10.44 -0.23
CA ASP A 84 0.90 -11.89 -0.48
C ASP A 84 -0.55 -12.34 -0.81
#